data_AF-A0A954WMY4-F1
#
_entry.id   AF-A0A954WMY4-F1
#
_cell.length_a   1.000
_cell.length_b   1.000
_cell.length_c   1.000
_cell.angle_alpha   90.00
_cell.angle_beta   90.00
_cell.angle_gamma   90.00
#
_symmetry.space_group_name_H-M   'P 1'
#
loop_
_entity.id
_entity.type
_entity.pdbx_description
1 polymer ?
#
loop_
_entity_poly.entity_id
_entity_poly.type
_entity_poly.pdbx_seq_one_letter_code
_entity_poly.pdbx_strand_id
1 'polypeptide(L)'
;MRLVCLGVRALCVTSCLVTFVHSVEFDLMTVGDPGNRYDRTYGVPSNPARYGRFGAVNYAFEMATTEVTHNQYVEFLNSVAASDPHGLFDELMMSRPRGGIIRTGEEGSYAYEAKPKAGYLPVTFVTFWDAARFANWMHNGQPTGPSGPETTESGAYELGGVTYPDNFSVTRNPDAVWFLPSENEWYKAAYYDPRTQAE
;
A
#
# COMPACT_ATOMS: atom_id res chain seq x y z
N MET A 1 -7.26 25.31 7.31
CA MET A 1 -6.93 26.74 7.23
C MET A 1 -7.15 27.40 8.59
N ARG A 2 -6.06 27.66 9.33
CA ARG A 2 -6.01 28.57 10.49
C ARG A 2 -4.62 29.21 10.51
N LEU A 3 -4.56 30.53 10.37
CA LEU A 3 -3.36 31.36 10.45
C LEU A 3 -3.07 31.74 11.92
N VAL A 4 -1.79 31.87 12.28
CA VAL A 4 -1.33 32.66 13.43
C VAL A 4 -0.26 33.63 12.94
N CYS A 5 -0.43 34.89 13.32
CA CYS A 5 0.39 36.04 12.94
C CYS A 5 1.44 36.32 14.02
N LEU A 6 2.69 36.60 13.64
CA LEU A 6 3.65 37.40 14.40
C LEU A 6 4.73 37.92 13.43
N GLY A 7 4.92 39.24 13.42
CA GLY A 7 5.88 39.92 12.55
C GLY A 7 7.25 40.12 13.21
N VAL A 8 8.29 40.24 12.36
CA VAL A 8 9.30 41.30 12.29
C VAL A 8 10.30 40.91 11.18
N ARG A 9 10.68 41.88 10.35
CA ARG A 9 11.57 41.72 9.18
C ARG A 9 13.02 41.44 9.59
N ALA A 10 13.56 40.32 9.11
CA ALA A 10 14.97 40.16 8.76
C ALA A 10 15.00 39.58 7.33
N LEU A 11 15.63 40.29 6.39
CA LEU A 11 15.91 39.73 5.06
C LEU A 11 17.07 38.73 5.22
N CYS A 12 16.73 37.51 5.63
CA CYS A 12 17.54 36.34 5.34
C CYS A 12 17.02 35.81 4.00
N VAL A 13 17.88 35.72 2.97
CA VAL A 13 17.55 34.93 1.79
C VAL A 13 17.65 33.47 2.23
N THR A 14 16.62 33.03 2.96
CA THR A 14 16.36 31.61 3.13
C THR A 14 16.01 31.14 1.74
N SER A 15 16.95 30.46 1.07
CA SER A 15 16.60 29.57 -0.03
C SER A 15 15.64 28.56 0.59
N CYS A 16 14.35 28.86 0.51
CA CYS A 16 13.30 27.92 0.83
C CYS A 16 13.41 26.87 -0.27
N LEU A 17 14.16 25.80 0.00
CA LEU A 17 14.01 24.58 -0.75
C LEU A 17 12.53 24.24 -0.62
N VAL A 18 11.77 24.48 -1.68
CA VAL A 18 10.44 23.92 -1.82
C VAL A 18 10.68 22.43 -1.96
N THR A 19 10.75 21.73 -0.82
CA THR A 19 10.65 20.29 -0.81
C THR A 19 9.23 19.98 -1.25
N PHE A 20 9.07 19.61 -2.53
CA PHE A 20 7.87 18.92 -2.93
C PHE A 20 7.82 17.64 -2.11
N VAL A 21 6.93 17.59 -1.12
CA VAL A 21 6.52 16.33 -0.53
C VAL A 21 5.72 15.64 -1.63
N HIS A 22 6.34 14.70 -2.34
CA HIS A 22 5.60 13.85 -3.25
C HIS A 22 4.85 12.84 -2.39
N SER A 23 3.60 13.16 -2.08
CA SER A 23 2.70 12.22 -1.42
C SER A 23 2.23 11.22 -2.47
N VAL A 24 2.36 9.94 -2.16
CA VAL A 24 1.65 8.88 -2.86
C VAL A 24 0.16 9.11 -2.68
N GLU A 25 -0.57 9.15 -3.79
CA GLU A 25 -2.02 9.30 -3.84
C GLU A 25 -2.61 8.22 -4.76
N PHE A 26 -3.89 7.92 -4.55
CA PHE A 26 -4.65 6.98 -5.37
C PHE A 26 -5.97 7.60 -5.78
N ASP A 27 -6.39 7.31 -7.01
CA ASP A 27 -7.78 7.47 -7.41
C ASP A 27 -8.59 6.34 -6.75
N LEU A 28 -9.42 6.72 -5.79
CA LEU A 28 -10.25 5.80 -5.01
C LEU A 28 -11.67 5.73 -5.56
N MET A 29 -12.25 4.52 -5.52
CA MET A 29 -13.65 4.29 -5.87
C MET A 29 -14.39 3.64 -4.72
N THR A 30 -15.57 4.17 -4.39
CA THR A 30 -16.45 3.62 -3.37
C THR A 30 -17.08 2.31 -3.84
N VAL A 31 -16.92 1.25 -3.04
CA VAL A 31 -17.62 -0.03 -3.15
C VAL A 31 -18.74 -0.05 -2.11
N GLY A 32 -19.99 0.07 -2.59
CA GLY A 32 -21.19 0.25 -1.78
C GLY A 32 -21.90 -1.05 -1.38
N ASP A 33 -23.22 -0.96 -1.15
CA ASP A 33 -24.13 -2.04 -0.75
C ASP A 33 -23.67 -2.89 0.46
N PRO A 34 -23.55 -2.29 1.65
CA PRO A 34 -23.27 -3.02 2.88
C PRO A 34 -24.29 -4.14 3.12
N GLY A 35 -23.81 -5.31 3.53
CA GLY A 35 -24.66 -6.46 3.86
C GLY A 35 -25.11 -7.26 2.64
N ASN A 36 -24.46 -7.07 1.49
CA ASN A 36 -24.69 -7.89 0.31
C ASN A 36 -24.42 -9.37 0.60
N ARG A 37 -25.16 -10.25 -0.09
CA ARG A 37 -24.96 -11.70 0.05
C ARG A 37 -23.64 -12.10 -0.61
N TYR A 38 -23.03 -13.16 -0.08
CA TYR A 38 -21.87 -13.78 -0.69
C TYR A 38 -22.28 -14.48 -2.00
N ASP A 39 -21.38 -14.50 -2.99
CA ASP A 39 -21.56 -15.29 -4.20
C ASP A 39 -21.45 -16.79 -3.87
N ARG A 40 -22.41 -17.57 -4.36
CA ARG A 40 -22.52 -19.04 -4.21
C ARG A 40 -21.98 -19.81 -5.41
N THR A 41 -21.70 -19.11 -6.51
CA THR A 41 -21.48 -19.69 -7.85
C THR A 41 -20.01 -20.03 -8.11
N TYR A 42 -19.09 -19.55 -7.25
CA TYR A 42 -17.67 -19.84 -7.39
C TYR A 42 -17.32 -21.24 -6.87
N GLY A 43 -17.34 -22.23 -7.76
CA GLY A 43 -16.93 -23.60 -7.47
C GLY A 43 -16.90 -24.47 -8.73
N VAL A 44 -15.82 -25.26 -8.89
CA VAL A 44 -15.78 -26.33 -9.89
C VAL A 44 -16.88 -27.33 -9.51
N PRO A 45 -17.82 -27.70 -10.41
CA PRO A 45 -18.91 -28.62 -10.08
C PRO A 45 -18.44 -29.97 -9.51
N SER A 46 -17.19 -30.34 -9.80
CA SER A 46 -16.54 -31.57 -9.33
C SER A 46 -16.04 -31.53 -7.88
N ASN A 47 -16.08 -30.40 -7.17
CA ASN A 47 -15.64 -30.33 -5.78
C ASN A 47 -16.49 -29.37 -4.90
N PRO A 48 -17.59 -29.88 -4.31
CA PRO A 48 -18.50 -29.10 -3.47
C PRO A 48 -17.89 -28.50 -2.19
N ALA A 49 -16.72 -28.96 -1.76
CA ALA A 49 -16.03 -28.40 -0.59
C ALA A 49 -15.31 -27.08 -0.89
N ARG A 50 -15.25 -26.65 -2.17
CA ARG A 50 -14.62 -25.40 -2.62
C ARG A 50 -15.62 -24.31 -3.03
N TYR A 51 -16.90 -24.42 -2.67
CA TYR A 51 -17.83 -23.28 -2.78
C TYR A 51 -17.41 -22.21 -1.76
N GLY A 52 -16.45 -21.37 -2.16
CA GLY A 52 -16.02 -20.26 -1.35
C GLY A 52 -17.12 -19.21 -1.31
N ARG A 53 -17.47 -18.79 -0.10
CA ARG A 53 -18.46 -17.74 0.14
C ARG A 53 -17.75 -16.41 0.05
N PHE A 54 -17.70 -15.82 -1.14
CA PHE A 54 -16.93 -14.61 -1.40
C PHE A 54 -17.81 -13.38 -1.58
N GLY A 55 -17.25 -12.20 -1.31
CA GLY A 55 -17.85 -10.92 -1.67
C GLY A 55 -18.83 -10.34 -0.65
N ALA A 56 -19.20 -11.05 0.42
CA ALA A 56 -20.05 -10.46 1.47
C ALA A 56 -19.27 -9.47 2.33
N VAL A 57 -19.69 -8.20 2.33
CA VAL A 57 -19.07 -7.13 3.15
C VAL A 57 -20.18 -6.28 3.75
N ASN A 58 -20.12 -6.02 5.06
CA ASN A 58 -21.17 -5.34 5.83
C ASN A 58 -20.95 -3.83 6.02
N TYR A 59 -20.01 -3.24 5.30
CA TYR A 59 -19.74 -1.81 5.25
C TYR A 59 -19.39 -1.39 3.82
N ALA A 60 -19.48 -0.08 3.56
CA ALA A 60 -18.94 0.51 2.35
C ALA A 60 -17.45 0.82 2.58
N PHE A 61 -16.64 0.68 1.55
CA PHE A 61 -15.22 0.96 1.60
C PHE A 61 -14.77 1.61 0.29
N GLU A 62 -13.54 2.10 0.25
CA GLU A 62 -12.93 2.61 -0.96
C GLU A 62 -11.77 1.71 -1.37
N MET A 63 -11.57 1.55 -2.67
CA MET A 63 -10.46 0.78 -3.23
C MET A 63 -9.80 1.59 -4.34
N ALA A 64 -8.47 1.52 -4.40
CA ALA A 64 -7.71 2.11 -5.50
C ALA A 64 -8.14 1.51 -6.84
N THR A 65 -8.29 2.35 -7.84
CA THR A 65 -8.72 1.97 -9.19
C THR A 65 -7.60 1.32 -10.01
N THR A 66 -6.35 1.42 -9.55
CA THR A 66 -5.16 0.81 -10.15
C THR A 66 -4.31 0.12 -9.10
N GLU A 67 -3.41 -0.79 -9.52
CA GLU A 67 -2.38 -1.32 -8.63
C GLU A 67 -1.39 -0.23 -8.19
N VAL A 68 -0.63 -0.51 -7.12
CA VAL A 68 0.51 0.30 -6.71
C VAL A 68 1.56 0.29 -7.81
N THR A 69 1.97 1.47 -8.26
CA THR A 69 2.93 1.64 -9.35
C THR A 69 4.38 1.62 -8.84
N HIS A 70 5.34 1.39 -9.75
CA HIS A 70 6.76 1.51 -9.41
C HIS A 70 7.13 2.88 -8.86
N ASN A 71 6.58 3.98 -9.39
CA ASN A 71 6.84 5.33 -8.87
C ASN A 71 6.38 5.48 -7.41
N GLN A 72 5.17 5.01 -7.09
CA GLN A 72 4.67 5.10 -5.71
C GLN A 72 5.48 4.23 -4.75
N TYR A 73 5.92 3.05 -5.19
CA TYR A 73 6.78 2.20 -4.38
C TYR A 73 8.20 2.78 -4.23
N VAL A 74 8.71 3.51 -5.23
CA VAL A 74 9.99 4.25 -5.14
C VAL A 74 9.93 5.34 -4.08
N GLU A 75 8.83 6.10 -3.98
CA GLU A 75 8.66 7.10 -2.90
C GLU A 75 8.69 6.44 -1.52
N PHE A 76 8.04 5.29 -1.38
CA PHE A 76 8.09 4.48 -0.17
C PHE A 76 9.53 4.04 0.16
N LEU A 77 10.24 3.43 -0.79
CA LEU A 77 11.63 2.99 -0.58
C LEU A 77 12.57 4.14 -0.22
N ASN A 78 12.46 5.28 -0.92
CA ASN A 78 13.26 6.47 -0.61
C ASN A 78 12.93 7.07 0.76
N SER A 79 11.74 6.80 1.31
CA SER A 79 11.33 7.29 2.63
C SER A 79 11.86 6.44 3.78
N VAL A 80 11.95 5.12 3.60
CA VAL A 80 12.21 4.20 4.73
C VAL A 80 13.38 3.22 4.55
N ALA A 81 13.88 3.05 3.34
CA ALA A 81 14.77 1.94 2.98
C ALA A 81 16.23 2.37 2.72
N ALA A 82 16.70 3.46 3.35
CA ALA A 82 18.12 3.86 3.24
C ALA A 82 19.09 2.72 3.66
N SER A 83 18.71 1.89 4.64
CA SER A 83 19.43 0.69 5.10
C SER A 83 18.63 -0.62 4.98
N ASP A 84 17.49 -0.58 4.30
CA ASP A 84 16.54 -1.69 4.02
C ASP A 84 16.64 -2.99 4.86
N PRO A 85 16.39 -2.95 6.19
CA PRO A 85 16.56 -4.12 7.07
C PRO A 85 15.54 -5.24 6.81
N HIS A 86 14.46 -4.95 6.07
CA HIS A 86 13.42 -5.92 5.74
C HIS A 86 13.49 -6.41 4.29
N GLY A 87 14.44 -5.91 3.48
CA GLY A 87 14.52 -6.29 2.06
C GLY A 87 13.27 -5.88 1.28
N LEU A 88 12.71 -4.70 1.59
CA LEU A 88 11.59 -4.08 0.88
C LEU A 88 11.91 -3.92 -0.62
N PHE A 89 13.18 -3.77 -0.96
CA PHE A 89 13.67 -3.88 -2.32
C PHE A 89 14.25 -5.28 -2.59
N ASP A 90 13.64 -5.98 -3.55
CA ASP A 90 14.19 -7.21 -4.11
C ASP A 90 15.08 -6.89 -5.33
N GLU A 91 16.27 -7.47 -5.40
CA GLU A 91 17.20 -7.34 -6.55
C GLU A 91 16.56 -7.74 -7.91
N LEU A 92 15.51 -8.54 -7.88
CA LEU A 92 14.70 -8.89 -9.06
C LEU A 92 13.91 -7.69 -9.60
N MET A 93 13.58 -6.70 -8.79
CA MET A 93 12.99 -5.43 -9.25
C MET A 93 13.92 -4.69 -10.23
N MET A 94 15.23 -4.83 -10.05
CA MET A 94 16.24 -4.26 -10.94
C MET A 94 16.65 -5.22 -12.05
N SER A 95 16.90 -6.48 -11.74
CA SER A 95 17.50 -7.43 -12.69
C SER A 95 16.49 -8.08 -13.66
N ARG A 96 15.19 -8.16 -13.33
CA ARG A 96 14.20 -8.83 -14.17
C ARG A 96 13.48 -7.87 -15.13
N PRO A 97 13.04 -8.36 -16.32
CA PRO A 97 12.28 -7.56 -17.27
C PRO A 97 10.95 -7.02 -16.76
N ARG A 98 10.32 -7.72 -15.81
CA ARG A 98 9.05 -7.31 -15.19
C ARG A 98 9.24 -6.37 -14.00
N GLY A 99 10.47 -6.21 -13.52
CA GLY A 99 10.79 -5.29 -12.45
C GLY A 99 10.96 -3.87 -13.01
N GLY A 100 10.80 -2.87 -12.17
CA GLY A 100 10.78 -1.47 -12.62
C GLY A 100 11.55 -0.51 -11.75
N ILE A 101 12.42 -0.98 -10.85
CA ILE A 101 13.14 -0.10 -9.90
C ILE A 101 14.64 -0.34 -9.99
N ILE A 102 15.40 0.74 -9.95
CA ILE A 102 16.87 0.78 -9.88
C ILE A 102 17.22 1.23 -8.46
N ARG A 103 18.09 0.49 -7.78
CA ARG A 103 18.74 0.91 -6.53
C ARG A 103 20.17 1.36 -6.83
N THR A 104 20.60 2.43 -6.18
CA THR A 104 21.97 2.94 -6.21
C THR A 104 22.44 3.28 -4.80
N GLY A 105 23.74 3.53 -4.64
CA GLY A 105 24.34 3.82 -3.34
C GLY A 105 24.72 2.56 -2.55
N GLU A 106 24.98 2.75 -1.27
CA GLU A 106 25.42 1.72 -0.32
C GLU A 106 24.43 1.66 0.85
N GLU A 107 24.47 0.59 1.64
CA GLU A 107 23.65 0.44 2.83
C GLU A 107 23.77 1.68 3.76
N GLY A 108 22.63 2.19 4.23
CA GLY A 108 22.53 3.45 4.97
C GLY A 108 22.37 4.69 4.09
N SER A 109 22.47 4.55 2.76
CA SER A 109 22.39 5.64 1.79
C SER A 109 21.76 5.21 0.46
N TYR A 110 20.99 4.11 0.44
CA TYR A 110 20.34 3.66 -0.79
C TYR A 110 19.39 4.72 -1.34
N ALA A 111 19.41 4.85 -2.67
CA ALA A 111 18.48 5.67 -3.42
C ALA A 111 17.83 4.84 -4.52
N TYR A 112 16.55 5.12 -4.76
CA TYR A 112 15.70 4.35 -5.64
C TYR A 112 15.10 5.24 -6.74
N GLU A 113 15.05 4.72 -7.95
CA GLU A 113 14.38 5.36 -9.07
C GLU A 113 13.63 4.33 -9.92
N ALA A 114 12.53 4.74 -10.54
CA ALA A 114 11.86 3.89 -11.50
C ALA A 114 12.69 3.78 -12.79
N LYS A 115 12.75 2.59 -13.38
CA LYS A 115 13.34 2.39 -14.70
C LYS A 115 12.62 3.27 -15.74
N PRO A 116 13.33 3.73 -16.78
CA PRO A 116 12.72 4.49 -17.86
C PRO A 116 11.47 3.80 -18.42
N LYS A 117 10.34 4.53 -18.46
CA LYS A 117 9.03 4.08 -18.96
C LYS A 117 8.34 2.97 -18.11
N ALA A 118 8.86 2.62 -16.94
CA ALA A 118 8.25 1.63 -16.05
C ALA A 118 7.46 2.26 -14.88
N GLY A 119 7.60 3.57 -14.65
CA GLY A 119 7.09 4.25 -13.45
C GLY A 119 5.59 4.06 -13.17
N TYR A 120 4.76 4.01 -14.21
CA TYR A 120 3.30 3.81 -14.09
C TYR A 120 2.85 2.34 -14.25
N LEU A 121 3.79 1.40 -14.38
CA LEU A 121 3.47 -0.03 -14.35
C LEU A 121 3.33 -0.50 -12.89
N PRO A 122 2.51 -1.52 -12.63
CA PRO A 122 2.38 -2.12 -11.30
C PRO A 122 3.73 -2.60 -10.77
N VAL A 123 3.99 -2.35 -9.48
CA VAL A 123 5.17 -2.89 -8.79
C VAL A 123 5.10 -4.41 -8.76
N THR A 124 6.27 -5.05 -8.89
CA THR A 124 6.41 -6.51 -8.85
C THR A 124 7.54 -6.92 -7.90
N PHE A 125 7.61 -8.21 -7.58
CA PHE A 125 8.57 -8.76 -6.60
C PHE A 125 8.38 -8.21 -5.18
N VAL A 126 7.12 -7.96 -4.82
CA VAL A 126 6.71 -7.61 -3.46
C VAL A 126 6.10 -8.82 -2.78
N THR A 127 6.46 -9.04 -1.52
CA THR A 127 5.82 -10.04 -0.66
C THR A 127 4.57 -9.45 -0.01
N PHE A 128 3.78 -10.32 0.63
CA PHE A 128 2.66 -9.86 1.46
C PHE A 128 3.12 -8.89 2.57
N TRP A 129 4.28 -9.16 3.17
CA TRP A 129 4.79 -8.36 4.28
C TRP A 129 5.30 -6.99 3.82
N ASP A 130 5.87 -6.91 2.62
CA ASP A 130 6.26 -5.62 2.02
C ASP A 130 5.01 -4.77 1.74
N ALA A 131 3.95 -5.40 1.21
CA ALA A 131 2.68 -4.74 0.97
C ALA A 131 2.00 -4.28 2.28
N ALA A 132 2.11 -5.06 3.36
CA ALA A 132 1.60 -4.67 4.68
C ALA A 132 2.40 -3.48 5.27
N ARG A 133 3.73 -3.47 5.12
CA ARG A 133 4.59 -2.34 5.51
C ARG A 133 4.29 -1.08 4.71
N PHE A 134 4.05 -1.21 3.41
CA PHE A 134 3.59 -0.10 2.56
C PHE A 134 2.23 0.45 3.05
N ALA A 135 1.29 -0.42 3.38
CA ALA A 135 -0.01 -0.02 3.93
C ALA A 135 0.12 0.72 5.27
N ASN A 136 0.99 0.24 6.16
CA ASN A 136 1.33 0.93 7.42
C ASN A 136 1.92 2.33 7.14
N TRP A 137 2.87 2.43 6.22
CA TRP A 137 3.47 3.72 5.85
C TRP A 137 2.44 4.70 5.29
N MET A 138 1.53 4.25 4.43
CA MET A 138 0.41 5.05 3.95
C MET A 138 -0.52 5.47 5.09
N HIS A 139 -0.85 4.56 6.00
CA HIS A 139 -1.69 4.83 7.18
C HIS A 139 -1.07 5.88 8.10
N ASN A 140 0.25 5.82 8.30
CA ASN A 140 1.02 6.73 9.15
C ASN A 140 1.29 8.09 8.49
N GLY A 141 0.74 8.35 7.30
CA GLY A 141 0.90 9.64 6.62
C GLY A 141 2.24 9.80 5.91
N GLN A 142 2.83 8.70 5.46
CA GLN A 142 4.02 8.65 4.61
C GLN A 142 5.29 9.29 5.22
N PRO A 143 5.63 8.99 6.49
CA PRO A 143 6.79 9.60 7.13
C PRO A 143 8.11 9.12 6.51
N THR A 144 9.11 9.99 6.57
CA THR A 144 10.51 9.64 6.26
C THR A 144 11.23 9.25 7.54
N GLY A 145 11.91 8.13 7.53
CA GLY A 145 12.64 7.61 8.69
C GLY A 145 12.86 6.10 8.59
N PRO A 146 13.72 5.53 9.44
CA PRO A 146 13.97 4.09 9.41
C PRO A 146 12.67 3.30 9.65
N SER A 147 12.65 2.05 9.16
CA SER A 147 11.61 1.09 9.50
C SER A 147 11.42 0.98 11.01
N GLY A 148 10.19 1.18 11.47
CA GLY A 148 9.82 1.21 12.88
C GLY A 148 8.31 1.44 13.09
N PRO A 149 7.83 1.52 14.34
CA PRO A 149 6.40 1.62 14.65
C PRO A 149 5.71 2.82 14.01
N GLU A 150 6.37 3.98 14.01
CA GLU A 150 5.84 5.22 13.43
C GLU A 150 5.93 5.26 11.89
N THR A 151 6.56 4.28 11.25
CA THR A 151 6.75 4.23 9.80
C THR A 151 6.06 3.01 9.20
N THR A 152 6.60 1.81 9.37
CA THR A 152 6.18 0.59 8.67
C THR A 152 5.74 -0.56 9.55
N GLU A 153 6.07 -0.56 10.85
CA GLU A 153 5.88 -1.75 11.70
C GLU A 153 4.59 -1.72 12.54
N SER A 154 3.91 -0.56 12.62
CA SER A 154 2.60 -0.38 13.27
C SER A 154 1.71 0.56 12.44
N GLY A 155 0.42 0.59 12.74
CA GLY A 155 -0.57 1.41 12.03
C GLY A 155 -1.77 0.58 11.59
N ALA A 156 -1.83 0.21 10.32
CA ALA A 156 -2.87 -0.69 9.82
C ALA A 156 -2.70 -2.14 10.31
N TYR A 157 -1.46 -2.55 10.57
CA TYR A 157 -1.06 -3.89 10.99
C TYR A 157 0.07 -3.79 12.00
N GLU A 158 0.03 -4.61 13.06
CA GLU A 158 1.15 -4.80 13.98
C GLU A 158 2.07 -5.90 13.45
N LEU A 159 3.25 -5.53 12.93
CA LEU A 159 4.19 -6.46 12.28
C LEU A 159 5.35 -6.89 13.17
N GLY A 160 5.64 -6.12 14.23
CA GLY A 160 6.60 -6.50 15.26
C GLY A 160 8.07 -6.53 14.83
N GLY A 161 8.43 -5.94 13.68
CA GLY A 161 9.82 -5.82 13.25
C GLY A 161 10.42 -7.10 12.67
N VAL A 162 9.63 -8.17 12.48
CA VAL A 162 10.10 -9.43 11.89
C VAL A 162 9.89 -9.39 10.38
N THR A 163 10.95 -9.62 9.61
CA THR A 163 10.88 -9.54 8.14
C THR A 163 9.89 -10.55 7.56
N TYR A 164 10.01 -11.81 7.97
CA TYR A 164 9.16 -12.93 7.54
C TYR A 164 8.66 -13.68 8.77
N PRO A 165 7.55 -13.26 9.38
CA PRO A 165 7.03 -13.97 10.53
C PRO A 165 6.41 -15.32 10.10
N ASP A 166 6.50 -16.33 10.97
CA ASP A 166 6.04 -17.69 10.69
C ASP A 166 4.51 -17.80 10.61
N ASN A 167 3.77 -16.77 11.06
CA ASN A 167 2.32 -16.71 10.94
C ASN A 167 1.91 -16.28 9.54
N PHE A 168 1.08 -17.06 8.85
CA PHE A 168 0.62 -16.73 7.49
C PHE A 168 -0.54 -15.73 7.45
N SER A 169 -0.77 -14.99 8.53
CA SER A 169 -1.90 -14.07 8.66
C SER A 169 -1.63 -12.95 9.64
N VAL A 170 -2.14 -11.76 9.34
CA VAL A 170 -2.17 -10.59 10.21
C VAL A 170 -3.60 -10.04 10.26
N THR A 171 -3.97 -9.42 11.38
CA THR A 171 -5.27 -8.78 11.54
C THR A 171 -5.13 -7.29 11.31
N ARG A 172 -6.00 -6.73 10.47
CA ARG A 172 -6.10 -5.28 10.27
C ARG A 172 -6.61 -4.60 11.55
N ASN A 173 -5.96 -3.53 11.97
CA ASN A 173 -6.41 -2.70 13.08
C ASN A 173 -7.74 -1.98 12.74
N PRO A 174 -8.65 -1.80 13.71
CA PRO A 174 -10.00 -1.28 13.45
C PRO A 174 -10.04 0.17 12.97
N ASP A 175 -9.00 0.96 13.25
CA ASP A 175 -8.82 2.36 12.86
C ASP A 175 -7.96 2.53 11.60
N ALA A 176 -7.57 1.43 10.95
CA ALA A 176 -6.81 1.46 9.70
C ALA A 176 -7.58 2.20 8.58
N VAL A 177 -6.98 3.28 8.05
CA VAL A 177 -7.51 4.03 6.90
C VAL A 177 -6.89 3.63 5.55
N TRP A 178 -5.70 3.04 5.56
CA TRP A 178 -5.06 2.41 4.39
C TRP A 178 -4.70 0.97 4.77
N PHE A 179 -5.08 0.00 3.94
CA PHE A 179 -4.91 -1.41 4.24
C PHE A 179 -5.01 -2.26 2.98
N LEU A 180 -4.51 -3.50 3.04
CA LEU A 180 -4.73 -4.50 2.02
C LEU A 180 -6.17 -5.03 2.12
N PRO A 181 -6.88 -5.18 0.98
CA PRO A 181 -8.22 -5.74 1.01
C PRO A 181 -8.20 -7.21 1.41
N SER A 182 -9.20 -7.62 2.19
CA SER A 182 -9.54 -9.03 2.36
C SER A 182 -10.02 -9.63 1.03
N GLU A 183 -10.03 -10.96 0.96
CA GLU A 183 -10.55 -11.68 -0.21
C GLU A 183 -12.02 -11.30 -0.50
N ASN A 184 -12.84 -11.06 0.53
CA ASN A 184 -14.21 -10.62 0.36
C ASN A 184 -14.33 -9.19 -0.19
N GLU A 185 -13.52 -8.25 0.31
CA GLU A 185 -13.50 -6.87 -0.21
C GLU A 185 -13.02 -6.85 -1.66
N TRP A 186 -11.93 -7.56 -1.97
CA TRP A 186 -11.41 -7.65 -3.34
C TRP A 186 -12.40 -8.31 -4.30
N TYR A 187 -13.02 -9.42 -3.89
CA TYR A 187 -14.02 -10.11 -4.70
C TYR A 187 -15.24 -9.23 -4.98
N LYS A 188 -15.73 -8.52 -3.96
CA LYS A 188 -16.85 -7.59 -4.12
C LYS A 188 -16.50 -6.48 -5.10
N ALA A 189 -15.33 -5.86 -4.94
CA ALA A 189 -14.88 -4.81 -5.86
C ALA A 189 -14.76 -5.28 -7.31
N ALA A 190 -14.35 -6.53 -7.53
CA ALA A 190 -14.10 -7.08 -8.86
C ALA A 190 -15.36 -7.63 -9.57
N TYR A 191 -16.26 -8.29 -8.84
CA TYR A 191 -17.31 -9.11 -9.43
C TYR A 191 -18.74 -8.73 -9.03
N TYR A 192 -18.92 -7.92 -7.98
CA TYR A 192 -20.26 -7.63 -7.48
C TYR A 192 -21.05 -6.79 -8.48
N ASP A 193 -22.25 -7.28 -8.80
CA ASP A 193 -23.27 -6.54 -9.51
C ASP A 193 -24.52 -6.45 -8.62
N PRO A 194 -24.96 -5.25 -8.19
CA PRO A 194 -26.15 -5.13 -7.35
C PRO A 194 -27.42 -5.66 -8.02
N ARG A 195 -27.46 -5.73 -9.36
CA ARG A 195 -28.62 -6.22 -10.11
C ARG A 195 -28.81 -7.72 -10.01
N THR A 196 -27.77 -8.48 -9.65
CA THR A 196 -27.83 -9.94 -9.56
C THR A 196 -28.17 -10.45 -8.15
N GLN A 197 -28.43 -9.54 -7.20
CA GLN A 197 -28.74 -9.88 -5.80
C GLN A 197 -30.22 -10.15 -5.52
N ALA A 198 -31.10 -9.89 -6.49
CA ALA A 198 -32.55 -10.07 -6.34
C ALA A 198 -32.99 -11.49 -6.72
N GLU A 199 -32.70 -12.48 -5.87
CA GLU A 199 -33.39 -13.78 -5.81
C GLU A 199 -33.53 -14.27 -4.36
#